data_AF-A0AAQ4EDN3-F1
#
_entry.id   AF-A0AAQ4EDN3-F1
#
_cell.length_a   1.000
_cell.length_b   1.000
_cell.length_c   1.000
_cell.angle_alpha   90.00
_cell.angle_beta   90.00
_cell.angle_gamma   90.00
#
_symmetry.space_group_name_H-M   'P 1'
#
loop_
_entity.id
_entity.type
_entity.pdbx_description
1 polymer ?
#
loop_
_entity_poly.entity_id
_entity_poly.type
_entity_poly.pdbx_seq_one_letter_code
_entity_poly.pdbx_strand_id
1 'polypeptide(L)'
;MTCSSCVAAIEKQLYKVKGVKFALVALLAQKAEVRFDPAVVQPSQLVELINDMGFEASVIEESPSLHGEAEFVVRLFATFLIS
;
A
#
# COMPACT_ATOMS: atom_id res chain seq x y z
N MET A 1 -9.77 6.53 15.11
CA MET A 1 -10.57 7.16 14.03
C MET A 1 -9.97 6.76 12.69
N THR A 2 -10.71 6.02 11.89
CA THR A 2 -10.30 5.62 10.54
C THR A 2 -10.63 6.77 9.59
N CYS A 3 -9.87 7.87 9.67
CA CYS A 3 -10.20 9.06 8.90
C CYS A 3 -9.98 8.79 7.41
N SER A 4 -11.00 9.05 6.58
CA SER A 4 -10.87 8.99 5.11
C SER A 4 -9.70 9.84 4.60
N SER A 5 -9.28 10.87 5.36
CA SER A 5 -8.09 11.67 5.06
C SER A 5 -6.80 10.84 5.05
N CYS A 6 -6.66 9.85 5.93
CA CYS A 6 -5.48 8.98 5.98
C CYS A 6 -5.42 8.06 4.75
N VAL A 7 -6.57 7.50 4.34
CA VAL A 7 -6.71 6.70 3.13
C VAL A 7 -6.18 7.47 1.91
N ALA A 8 -6.73 8.66 1.70
CA ALA A 8 -6.40 9.49 0.55
C ALA A 8 -4.94 9.97 0.58
N ALA A 9 -4.36 10.16 1.77
CA ALA A 9 -2.95 10.47 1.91
C ALA A 9 -2.07 9.30 1.44
N ILE A 10 -2.35 8.09 1.92
CA ILE A 10 -1.58 6.88 1.56
C ILE A 10 -1.66 6.63 0.06
N GLU A 11 -2.87 6.65 -0.53
CA GLU A 11 -3.05 6.48 -1.97
C GLU A 11 -2.25 7.50 -2.77
N LYS A 12 -2.33 8.78 -2.41
CA LYS A 12 -1.54 9.83 -3.07
C LYS A 12 -0.04 9.61 -2.95
N GLN A 13 0.44 9.09 -1.82
CA GLN A 13 1.85 8.82 -1.60
C GLN A 13 2.31 7.66 -2.49
N LEU A 14 1.53 6.58 -2.55
CA LEU A 14 1.78 5.43 -3.41
C LEU A 14 1.77 5.82 -4.90
N TYR A 15 0.83 6.66 -5.34
CA TYR A 15 0.79 7.16 -6.72
C TYR A 15 2.00 8.03 -7.12
N LYS A 16 2.73 8.61 -6.16
CA LYS A 16 3.97 9.34 -6.46
C LYS A 16 5.15 8.41 -6.75
N VAL A 17 5.07 7.15 -6.33
CA VAL A 17 6.12 6.17 -6.54
C VAL A 17 6.13 5.75 -8.01
N LYS A 18 7.27 5.93 -8.67
CA LYS A 18 7.44 5.47 -10.07
C LYS A 18 7.25 3.96 -10.13
N GLY A 19 6.40 3.52 -11.05
CA GLY A 19 6.07 2.09 -11.21
C GLY A 19 4.72 1.72 -10.62
N VAL A 20 4.12 2.53 -9.73
CA VAL A 20 2.75 2.31 -9.25
C VAL A 20 1.77 2.73 -10.34
N LYS A 21 0.92 1.79 -10.75
CA LYS A 21 -0.14 1.97 -11.76
C LYS A 21 -1.48 2.26 -11.10
N PHE A 22 -1.73 1.59 -9.98
CA PHE A 22 -2.98 1.69 -9.24
C PHE A 22 -2.73 1.48 -7.75
N ALA A 23 -3.40 2.23 -6.91
CA ALA A 23 -3.40 2.04 -5.46
C ALA A 23 -4.82 2.27 -4.93
N LEU A 24 -5.32 1.31 -4.16
CA LEU A 24 -6.60 1.35 -3.51
C LEU A 24 -6.44 0.98 -2.05
N VAL A 25 -6.83 1.87 -1.15
CA VAL A 25 -6.67 1.66 0.29
C VAL A 25 -8.03 1.48 0.92
N ALA A 26 -8.25 0.32 1.54
CA ALA A 26 -9.47 -0.03 2.24
C ALA A 26 -9.18 -0.20 3.73
N LEU A 27 -9.09 0.91 4.47
CA LEU A 27 -8.86 0.85 5.93
C LEU A 27 -9.99 0.11 6.68
N LEU A 28 -11.23 0.11 6.17
CA LEU A 28 -12.33 -0.69 6.74
C LEU A 28 -12.03 -2.19 6.73
N ALA A 29 -11.37 -2.66 5.68
CA ALA A 29 -10.93 -4.04 5.52
C ALA A 29 -9.46 -4.22 5.95
N GLN A 30 -8.84 -3.19 6.54
CA GLN A 30 -7.43 -3.17 6.95
C GLN A 30 -6.48 -3.67 5.86
N LYS A 31 -6.77 -3.32 4.60
CA LYS A 31 -6.01 -3.78 3.44
C LYS A 31 -5.77 -2.64 2.46
N ALA A 32 -4.66 -2.70 1.77
CA ALA A 32 -4.34 -1.85 0.64
C ALA A 32 -3.95 -2.75 -0.53
N GLU A 33 -4.49 -2.44 -1.70
CA GLU A 33 -4.28 -3.18 -2.93
C GLU A 33 -3.49 -2.26 -3.86
N VAL A 34 -2.30 -2.69 -4.25
CA VAL A 34 -1.40 -1.87 -5.05
C VAL A 34 -0.98 -2.66 -6.28
N ARG A 35 -1.24 -2.08 -7.45
CA ARG A 35 -0.74 -2.56 -8.73
C ARG A 35 0.46 -1.74 -9.12
N PHE A 36 1.56 -2.43 -9.37
CA PHE A 36 2.82 -1.83 -9.68
C PHE A 36 3.58 -2.71 -10.66
N ASP A 37 4.62 -2.12 -11.25
CA ASP A 37 5.55 -2.83 -12.10
C ASP A 37 6.72 -3.35 -11.23
N PRO A 38 6.84 -4.68 -11.02
CA PRO A 38 7.90 -5.28 -10.20
C PRO A 38 9.30 -5.08 -10.82
N ALA A 39 9.39 -4.71 -12.10
CA ALA A 39 10.66 -4.34 -12.73
C ALA A 39 11.12 -2.93 -12.35
N VAL A 40 10.21 -2.08 -11.86
CA VAL A 40 10.47 -0.66 -11.55
C VAL A 40 10.52 -0.40 -10.04
N VAL A 41 9.63 -1.04 -9.27
CA VAL A 41 9.54 -0.85 -7.82
C VAL A 41 9.32 -2.18 -7.11
N GLN A 42 9.93 -2.32 -5.93
CA GLN A 42 9.77 -3.52 -5.10
C GLN A 42 8.69 -3.33 -4.02
N PRO A 43 7.99 -4.40 -3.62
CA PRO A 43 6.99 -4.35 -2.56
C PRO A 43 7.55 -3.82 -1.23
N SER A 44 8.81 -4.13 -0.91
CA SER A 44 9.46 -3.63 0.32
C SER A 44 9.52 -2.10 0.38
N GLN A 45 9.78 -1.42 -0.74
CA GLN A 45 9.78 0.05 -0.81
C GLN A 45 8.39 0.63 -0.50
N LEU A 46 7.34 -0.03 -0.99
CA LEU A 46 5.96 0.38 -0.77
C LEU A 46 5.54 0.14 0.69
N VAL A 47 6.01 -0.95 1.30
CA VAL A 47 5.82 -1.22 2.73
C VAL A 47 6.52 -0.16 3.59
N GLU A 48 7.79 0.15 3.31
CA GLU A 48 8.54 1.18 4.04
C GLU A 48 7.87 2.56 3.94
N LEU A 49 7.38 2.92 2.74
CA LEU A 49 6.66 4.17 2.52
C LEU A 49 5.41 4.26 3.42
N ILE A 50 4.65 3.18 3.52
CA ILE A 50 3.44 3.15 4.35
C ILE A 50 3.82 3.21 5.85
N ASN A 51 4.91 2.55 6.23
CA ASN A 51 5.43 2.57 7.59
C ASN A 51 5.90 3.97 8.03
N ASP A 52 6.58 4.71 7.14
CA ASP A 52 6.98 6.11 7.35
C ASP A 52 5.77 7.03 7.59
N MET A 53 4.62 6.71 6.98
CA MET A 53 3.36 7.43 7.24
C MET A 53 2.73 7.10 8.60
N GLY A 54 3.32 6.20 9.38
CA GLY A 54 2.82 5.72 10.66
C GLY A 54 1.81 4.58 10.56
N PHE A 55 1.76 3.88 9.41
CA PHE A 55 0.90 2.71 9.20
C PHE A 55 1.77 1.48 9.00
N GLU A 56 1.58 0.45 9.80
CA GLU A 56 2.35 -0.78 9.60
C GLU A 56 1.72 -1.56 8.44
N ALA A 57 2.51 -1.82 7.40
CA ALA A 57 2.10 -2.56 6.21
C ALA A 57 2.83 -3.91 6.13
N SER A 58 2.11 -4.97 5.79
CA SER A 58 2.72 -6.29 5.57
C SER A 58 2.11 -6.98 4.35
N VAL A 59 2.95 -7.47 3.44
CA VAL A 59 2.50 -8.13 2.20
C VAL A 59 1.87 -9.48 2.57
N ILE A 60 0.61 -9.67 2.19
CA ILE A 60 -0.15 -10.89 2.50
C ILE A 60 -0.39 -11.75 1.27
N GLU A 61 -0.58 -11.13 0.11
CA GLU A 61 -0.81 -11.82 -1.15
C GLU A 61 -0.01 -11.13 -2.25
N GLU A 62 0.71 -11.93 -3.03
CA GLU A 62 1.40 -11.51 -4.24
C GLU A 62 0.75 -12.27 -5.42
N SER A 63 -0.04 -11.54 -6.19
CA SER A 63 -0.70 -12.05 -7.38
C SER A 63 0.13 -11.62 -8.60
N PRO A 64 0.88 -12.54 -9.24
CA PRO A 64 1.50 -12.22 -10.52
C PRO A 64 0.40 -12.10 -11.57
N SER A 65 0.12 -10.89 -12.04
CA SER A 65 -0.82 -10.70 -13.14
C SER A 65 -0.11 -11.07 -14.44
N LEU A 66 -0.78 -11.83 -15.29
CA LEU A 66 -0.21 -12.43 -16.50
C LEU A 66 0.22 -11.39 -17.58
N HIS A 67 -0.02 -10.09 -17.35
CA HIS A 67 0.27 -9.00 -18.30
C HIS A 67 1.50 -8.14 -17.93
N GLY A 68 2.29 -8.56 -16.93
CA GLY A 68 3.49 -7.83 -16.51
C GLY A 68 3.23 -6.76 -15.45
N GLU A 69 2.02 -6.68 -14.91
CA GLU A 69 1.75 -5.97 -13.68
C GLU A 69 1.68 -6.93 -12.49
N ALA A 70 2.34 -6.58 -11.39
CA ALA A 70 2.16 -7.28 -10.12
C ALA A 70 1.09 -6.57 -9.31
N GLU A 71 0.18 -7.33 -8.73
CA GLU A 71 -0.73 -6.85 -7.72
C GLU A 71 -0.30 -7.48 -6.39
N PHE A 72 -0.09 -6.65 -5.38
CA PHE A 72 -0.01 -7.16 -4.01
C PHE A 72 -1.07 -6.54 -3.13
N VAL A 73 -1.49 -7.34 -2.16
CA VAL A 73 -2.32 -6.90 -1.07
C VAL A 73 -1.42 -6.75 0.15
N VAL A 74 -1.46 -5.56 0.75
CA VAL A 74 -0.79 -5.25 2.02
C VAL A 74 -1.84 -5.13 3.11
N ARG A 75 -1.62 -5.80 4.23
CA ARG A 75 -2.42 -5.59 5.44
C ARG A 75 -1.97 -4.30 6.10
N LEU A 76 -2.91 -3.43 6.41
CA LEU A 76 -2.67 -2.19 7.14
C LEU A 76 -3.04 -2.39 8.61
N PHE A 77 -2.05 -2.38 9.47
CA PHE A 77 -2.26 -2.21 10.89
C PHE A 77 -2.19 -0.72 11.19
N ALA A 78 -3.34 -0.16 11.58
CA ALA A 78 -3.35 1.12 12.25
C ALA A 78 -2.71 0.89 13.62
N THR A 79 -1.39 0.99 13.68
CA THR A 79 -0.68 1.08 14.96
C THR A 79 -1.09 2.42 15.53
N PHE A 80 -2.20 2.41 16.26
CA PHE A 80 -2.56 3.47 17.17
C PHE A 80 -1.43 3.48 18.20
N LEU A 81 -0.35 4.20 17.89
CA LEU A 81 0.58 4.72 18.88
C LEU A 81 -0.19 5.79 19.65
N ILE A 82 -1.13 5.31 20.46
CA ILE A 82 -1.58 5.98 21.67
C ILE A 82 -0.34 6.01 22.57
N SER A 83 0.42 7.09 22.43
CA SER A 83 0.95 7.75 23.61
C SER A 83 -0.11 8.67 24.20
#